data_AF-A0A847GE68-F1
#
_entry.id   AF-A0A847GE68-F1
#
_cell.length_a   1.000
_cell.length_b   1.000
_cell.length_c   1.000
_cell.angle_alpha   90.00
_cell.angle_beta   90.00
_cell.angle_gamma   90.00
#
_symmetry.space_group_name_H-M   'P 1'
#
loop_
_entity.id
_entity.type
_entity.pdbx_description
1 polymer ?
#
loop_
_entity_poly.entity_id
_entity_poly.type
_entity_poly.pdbx_seq_one_letter_code
_entity_poly.pdbx_strand_id
1 'polypeptide(L)'
;MTRRAFLLALCCWLGLALLGPCAGSVAEPRILIVGDSWAQGVWVGRLMEAALDEAGITGVESVGDTTALGGTRADQWVKPVYQQKILDALKQHPTVDSVHLIIGGNDVLGRVKDANVYETMTEEQRDRTWRAVGRNVEKIVGFCLAQPQVKHVVIGGYDYLNPKTAHEFYMLTGQNFDFGGMTQRQVNDCFVAVERHKMEMALRTEGCEYVHNFGLAQHHHGAPADAPKPGGPPDYTPFPGGDPDFPMPDAAFDRVEIGDRAYAGDGVHPSADTHKRMLRNAIDQCYAKWYGAESGGK
;
A
#
# COMPACT_ATOMS: atom_id res chain seq x y z
N MET A 1 13.82 3.88 -80.98
CA MET A 1 15.06 4.65 -80.82
C MET A 1 15.53 4.47 -79.38
N THR A 2 16.36 3.45 -79.09
CA THR A 2 17.83 3.55 -78.97
C THR A 2 18.24 4.67 -77.99
N ARG A 3 18.90 4.40 -76.85
CA ARG A 3 20.26 3.84 -76.75
C ARG A 3 20.63 3.35 -75.32
N ARG A 4 21.25 2.16 -75.29
CA ARG A 4 22.52 1.73 -74.59
C ARG A 4 22.59 1.90 -73.05
N ALA A 5 22.66 0.86 -72.22
CA ALA A 5 23.59 -0.30 -72.10
C ALA A 5 25.00 0.05 -71.57
N PHE A 6 25.37 -0.51 -70.40
CA PHE A 6 26.69 -0.95 -69.87
C PHE A 6 26.47 -1.30 -68.37
N LEU A 7 26.34 -2.54 -67.86
CA LEU A 7 27.16 -3.78 -67.81
C LEU A 7 28.35 -3.72 -66.83
N LEU A 8 28.46 -4.81 -66.04
CA LEU A 8 29.44 -5.23 -65.00
C LEU A 8 29.20 -4.73 -63.57
N ALA A 9 29.48 -5.47 -62.49
CA ALA A 9 29.58 -6.90 -62.18
C ALA A 9 29.95 -7.00 -60.67
N LEU A 10 29.68 -8.18 -60.10
CA LEU A 10 30.40 -8.81 -58.98
C LEU A 10 29.90 -8.60 -57.53
N CYS A 11 29.44 -9.73 -56.99
CA CYS A 11 29.49 -10.25 -55.63
C CYS A 11 29.92 -9.32 -54.49
N CYS A 12 29.15 -9.29 -53.40
CA CYS A 12 29.51 -10.02 -52.17
C CYS A 12 28.59 -9.68 -50.98
N TRP A 13 28.23 -10.76 -50.26
CA TRP A 13 27.91 -10.83 -48.83
C TRP A 13 26.48 -10.51 -48.37
N LEU A 14 25.76 -11.61 -48.10
CA LEU A 14 24.76 -11.68 -47.05
C LEU A 14 25.38 -11.21 -45.73
N GLY A 15 24.98 -10.03 -45.27
CA GLY A 15 25.03 -9.67 -43.85
C GLY A 15 23.62 -9.81 -43.29
N LEU A 16 23.23 -11.02 -42.91
CA LEU A 16 22.08 -11.19 -42.01
C LEU A 16 22.53 -10.63 -40.66
N ALA A 17 22.20 -9.37 -40.37
CA ALA A 17 22.28 -8.85 -39.02
C ALA A 17 21.24 -9.59 -38.19
N LEU A 18 21.68 -10.64 -37.49
CA LEU A 18 20.98 -11.21 -36.35
C LEU A 18 20.93 -10.13 -35.26
N LEU A 19 19.96 -9.21 -35.40
CA LEU A 19 19.40 -8.54 -34.24
C LEU A 19 18.62 -9.61 -33.49
N GLY A 20 19.32 -10.31 -32.59
CA GLY A 20 18.63 -11.10 -31.56
C GLY A 20 17.66 -10.18 -30.83
N PRO A 21 16.44 -10.63 -30.49
CA PRO A 21 15.60 -9.86 -29.60
C PRO A 21 16.43 -9.59 -28.34
N CYS A 22 16.63 -8.32 -27.99
CA CYS A 22 16.86 -8.00 -26.58
C CYS A 22 15.65 -8.58 -25.86
N ALA A 23 15.81 -9.74 -25.23
CA ALA A 23 14.85 -10.27 -24.30
C ALA A 23 14.83 -9.30 -23.12
N GLY A 24 14.07 -8.21 -23.25
CA GLY A 24 13.57 -7.52 -22.07
C GLY A 24 12.84 -8.60 -21.27
N SER A 25 13.19 -8.77 -20.00
CA SER A 25 12.45 -9.70 -19.15
C SER A 25 11.00 -9.25 -19.17
N VAL A 26 10.11 -10.09 -19.69
CA VAL A 26 8.68 -9.84 -19.57
C VAL A 26 8.39 -9.75 -18.09
N ALA A 27 7.79 -8.65 -17.65
CA ALA A 27 7.48 -8.48 -16.25
C ALA A 27 6.43 -9.51 -15.84
N GLU A 28 6.68 -10.20 -14.73
CA GLU A 28 5.80 -11.28 -14.25
C GLU A 28 5.09 -10.81 -12.98
N PRO A 29 3.82 -11.21 -12.77
CA PRO A 29 3.15 -11.01 -11.49
C PRO A 29 3.92 -11.70 -10.35
N ARG A 30 4.52 -10.93 -9.45
CA ARG A 30 5.20 -11.45 -8.25
C ARG A 30 4.54 -11.00 -6.96
N ILE A 31 3.78 -9.90 -7.00
CA ILE A 31 3.15 -9.28 -5.84
C ILE A 31 1.63 -9.33 -5.99
N LEU A 32 0.92 -9.93 -5.04
CA LEU A 32 -0.53 -9.82 -4.93
C LEU A 32 -0.89 -8.71 -3.96
N ILE A 33 -1.62 -7.70 -4.42
CA ILE A 33 -2.17 -6.63 -3.58
C ILE A 33 -3.50 -7.10 -2.99
N VAL A 34 -3.60 -7.12 -1.67
CA VAL A 34 -4.80 -7.53 -0.94
C VAL A 34 -5.16 -6.43 0.04
N GLY A 35 -6.45 -6.07 0.13
CA GLY A 35 -6.86 -5.12 1.16
C GLY A 35 -8.08 -4.31 0.84
N ASP A 36 -8.13 -3.14 1.49
CA ASP A 36 -9.24 -2.19 1.42
C ASP A 36 -9.05 -1.10 0.35
N SER A 37 -9.59 0.10 0.60
CA SER A 37 -9.55 1.21 -0.35
C SER A 37 -8.15 1.77 -0.56
N TRP A 38 -7.24 1.66 0.42
CA TRP A 38 -5.85 2.04 0.21
C TRP A 38 -5.14 1.04 -0.71
N ALA A 39 -5.39 -0.26 -0.53
CA ALA A 39 -4.93 -1.28 -1.47
C ALA A 39 -5.52 -1.07 -2.88
N GLN A 40 -6.81 -0.73 -2.96
CA GLN A 40 -7.48 -0.43 -4.22
C GLN A 40 -6.85 0.77 -4.93
N GLY A 41 -6.53 1.84 -4.19
CA GLY A 41 -5.82 3.02 -4.73
C GLY A 41 -4.45 2.65 -5.32
N VAL A 42 -3.67 1.85 -4.59
CA VAL A 42 -2.38 1.33 -5.08
C VAL A 42 -2.56 0.52 -6.37
N TRP A 43 -3.54 -0.39 -6.39
CA TRP A 43 -3.79 -1.27 -7.53
C TRP A 43 -4.27 -0.51 -8.77
N VAL A 44 -5.36 0.26 -8.64
CA VAL A 44 -5.98 0.98 -9.75
C VAL A 44 -5.02 2.03 -10.32
N GLY A 45 -4.23 2.68 -9.47
CA GLY A 45 -3.23 3.65 -9.88
C GLY A 45 -1.95 3.06 -10.46
N ARG A 46 -1.77 1.72 -10.44
CA ARG A 46 -0.51 1.03 -10.82
C ARG A 46 0.70 1.60 -10.06
N LEU A 47 0.48 1.94 -8.78
CA LEU A 47 1.45 2.67 -7.97
C LEU A 47 2.60 1.79 -7.49
N MET A 48 2.37 0.48 -7.33
CA MET A 48 3.43 -0.48 -7.02
C MET A 48 4.43 -0.54 -8.17
N GLU A 49 3.97 -0.68 -9.41
CA GLU A 49 4.83 -0.69 -10.59
C GLU A 49 5.62 0.61 -10.70
N ALA A 50 4.94 1.76 -10.58
CA ALA A 50 5.61 3.07 -10.63
C ALA A 50 6.72 3.18 -9.55
N ALA A 51 6.47 2.71 -8.33
CA ALA A 51 7.45 2.75 -7.25
C ALA A 51 8.61 1.76 -7.47
N LEU A 52 8.34 0.57 -8.03
CA LEU A 52 9.36 -0.43 -8.40
C LEU A 52 10.26 0.09 -9.53
N ASP A 53 9.67 0.70 -10.55
CA ASP A 53 10.40 1.31 -11.67
C ASP A 53 11.31 2.46 -11.19
N GLU A 54 10.79 3.35 -10.32
CA GLU A 54 11.60 4.39 -9.66
C GLU A 54 12.74 3.79 -8.81
N ALA A 55 12.59 2.55 -8.36
CA ALA A 55 13.63 1.80 -7.63
C ALA A 55 14.62 1.06 -8.52
N GLY A 56 14.43 1.05 -9.85
CA GLY A 56 15.21 0.22 -10.76
C GLY A 56 14.92 -1.28 -10.61
N ILE A 57 13.81 -1.66 -9.98
CA ILE A 57 13.36 -3.05 -9.86
C ILE A 57 12.51 -3.38 -11.09
N THR A 58 13.11 -4.08 -12.03
CA THR A 58 12.45 -4.48 -13.28
C THR A 58 11.99 -5.94 -13.23
N GLY A 59 11.00 -6.30 -14.07
CA GLY A 59 10.58 -7.69 -14.23
C GLY A 59 9.58 -8.18 -13.17
N VAL A 60 9.10 -7.27 -12.32
CA VAL A 60 8.11 -7.54 -11.26
C VAL A 60 6.87 -6.69 -11.52
N GLU A 61 5.71 -7.35 -11.56
CA GLU A 61 4.41 -6.69 -11.57
C GLU A 61 3.59 -7.08 -10.34
N SER A 62 2.62 -6.22 -10.03
CA SER A 62 1.56 -6.52 -9.08
C SER A 62 0.27 -6.91 -9.77
N VAL A 63 -0.57 -7.65 -9.05
CA VAL A 63 -1.95 -8.00 -9.43
C VAL A 63 -2.88 -7.75 -8.25
N GLY A 64 -4.13 -7.33 -8.51
CA GLY A 64 -5.05 -6.94 -7.44
C GLY A 64 -6.54 -6.94 -7.81
N ASP A 65 -6.91 -7.39 -9.01
CA ASP A 65 -8.25 -7.20 -9.60
C ASP A 65 -9.41 -7.61 -8.70
N THR A 66 -9.24 -8.72 -7.97
CA THR A 66 -10.28 -9.28 -7.11
C THR A 66 -9.93 -9.17 -5.63
N THR A 67 -8.77 -8.61 -5.30
CA THR A 67 -8.20 -8.63 -3.95
C THR A 67 -7.96 -7.26 -3.33
N ALA A 68 -7.87 -6.20 -4.15
CA ALA A 68 -7.77 -4.82 -3.72
C ALA A 68 -9.17 -4.17 -3.72
N LEU A 69 -9.93 -4.36 -2.64
CA LEU A 69 -11.38 -4.10 -2.59
C LEU A 69 -11.74 -2.99 -1.59
N GLY A 70 -12.10 -1.82 -2.11
CA GLY A 70 -12.54 -0.67 -1.32
C GLY A 70 -13.65 -0.99 -0.31
N GLY A 71 -13.56 -0.36 0.88
CA GLY A 71 -14.54 -0.48 1.95
C GLY A 71 -14.54 -1.82 2.71
N THR A 72 -13.67 -2.76 2.35
CA THR A 72 -13.58 -4.05 3.05
C THR A 72 -12.83 -3.96 4.37
N ARG A 73 -13.09 -4.91 5.27
CA ARG A 73 -12.55 -5.02 6.63
C ARG A 73 -11.82 -6.33 6.85
N ALA A 74 -10.92 -6.36 7.84
CA ALA A 74 -10.18 -7.57 8.19
C ALA A 74 -11.11 -8.73 8.59
N ASP A 75 -12.22 -8.45 9.28
CA ASP A 75 -13.22 -9.48 9.65
C ASP A 75 -13.94 -10.11 8.44
N GLN A 76 -13.93 -9.45 7.28
CA GLN A 76 -14.48 -10.00 6.04
C GLN A 76 -13.45 -10.91 5.37
N TRP A 77 -12.18 -10.51 5.35
CA TRP A 77 -11.08 -11.25 4.71
C TRP A 77 -10.74 -12.59 5.39
N VAL A 78 -11.17 -12.80 6.64
CA VAL A 78 -11.10 -14.12 7.30
C VAL A 78 -12.20 -15.09 6.86
N LYS A 79 -13.22 -14.64 6.11
CA LYS A 79 -14.34 -15.47 5.68
C LYS A 79 -13.97 -16.27 4.42
N PRO A 80 -14.51 -17.49 4.24
CA PRO A 80 -14.20 -18.33 3.08
C PRO A 80 -14.36 -17.63 1.72
N VAL A 81 -15.38 -16.80 1.55
CA VAL A 81 -15.64 -16.09 0.28
C VAL A 81 -14.54 -15.09 -0.10
N TYR A 82 -13.85 -14.50 0.88
CA TYR A 82 -12.73 -13.58 0.62
C TYR A 82 -11.40 -14.34 0.52
N GLN A 83 -11.21 -15.37 1.34
CA GLN A 83 -10.08 -16.28 1.20
C GLN A 83 -10.04 -16.96 -0.18
N GLN A 84 -11.21 -17.32 -0.73
CA GLN A 84 -11.30 -17.87 -2.08
C GLN A 84 -10.80 -16.89 -3.15
N LYS A 85 -10.99 -15.57 -2.97
CA LYS A 85 -10.47 -14.56 -3.91
C LYS A 85 -8.93 -14.58 -3.95
N ILE A 86 -8.30 -14.71 -2.78
CA ILE A 86 -6.84 -14.85 -2.68
C ILE A 86 -6.40 -16.14 -3.39
N LEU A 87 -7.07 -17.27 -3.12
CA LEU A 87 -6.74 -18.55 -3.77
C LEU A 87 -6.89 -18.49 -5.29
N ASP A 88 -7.98 -17.90 -5.77
CA ASP A 88 -8.25 -17.78 -7.21
C ASP A 88 -7.19 -16.90 -7.88
N ALA A 89 -6.80 -15.78 -7.26
CA ALA A 89 -5.73 -14.92 -7.76
C ALA A 89 -4.37 -15.63 -7.78
N LEU A 90 -4.01 -16.33 -6.68
CA LEU A 90 -2.76 -17.09 -6.61
C LEU A 90 -2.71 -18.23 -7.64
N LYS A 91 -3.85 -18.89 -7.89
CA LYS A 91 -3.96 -19.93 -8.93
C LYS A 91 -3.82 -19.37 -10.34
N GLN A 92 -4.36 -18.17 -10.59
CA GLN A 92 -4.23 -17.47 -11.88
C GLN A 92 -2.81 -16.95 -12.11
N HIS A 93 -2.08 -16.62 -11.03
CA HIS A 93 -0.74 -16.07 -11.07
C HIS A 93 0.23 -16.90 -10.22
N PRO A 94 0.66 -18.10 -10.70
CA PRO A 94 1.50 -19.02 -9.94
C PRO A 94 2.91 -18.48 -9.64
N THR A 95 3.32 -17.39 -10.30
CA THR A 95 4.60 -16.69 -10.08
C THR A 95 4.55 -15.76 -8.86
N VAL A 96 3.37 -15.43 -8.33
CA VAL A 96 3.22 -14.60 -7.13
C VAL A 96 3.87 -15.29 -5.94
N ASP A 97 4.84 -14.62 -5.33
CA ASP A 97 5.52 -15.08 -4.12
C ASP A 97 5.54 -14.09 -2.96
N SER A 98 4.98 -12.88 -3.16
CA SER A 98 4.74 -11.92 -2.09
C SER A 98 3.29 -11.40 -2.09
N VAL A 99 2.77 -11.08 -0.91
CA VAL A 99 1.51 -10.36 -0.73
C VAL A 99 1.78 -8.98 -0.14
N HIS A 100 1.22 -7.92 -0.72
CA HIS A 100 1.16 -6.58 -0.12
C HIS A 100 -0.23 -6.37 0.48
N LEU A 101 -0.31 -6.38 1.81
CA LEU A 101 -1.56 -6.36 2.56
C LEU A 101 -1.79 -4.98 3.20
N ILE A 102 -2.86 -4.28 2.79
CA ILE A 102 -3.29 -3.01 3.41
C ILE A 102 -4.74 -3.17 3.89
N ILE A 103 -4.94 -3.49 5.17
CA ILE A 103 -6.28 -3.79 5.70
C ILE A 103 -6.41 -3.40 7.17
N GLY A 104 -7.62 -3.06 7.61
CA GLY A 104 -7.93 -2.79 9.02
C GLY A 104 -8.37 -1.35 9.30
N GLY A 105 -8.14 -0.42 8.36
CA GLY A 105 -8.57 0.96 8.48
C GLY A 105 -10.09 1.06 8.57
N ASN A 106 -10.82 0.33 7.73
CA ASN A 106 -12.29 0.28 7.80
C ASN A 106 -12.82 -0.39 9.08
N ASP A 107 -12.06 -1.27 9.74
CA ASP A 107 -12.42 -1.82 11.04
C ASP A 107 -12.38 -0.73 12.12
N VAL A 108 -11.38 0.17 12.06
CA VAL A 108 -11.31 1.34 12.93
C VAL A 108 -12.41 2.34 12.58
N LEU A 109 -12.51 2.76 11.32
CA LEU A 109 -13.51 3.74 10.86
C LEU A 109 -14.94 3.29 11.17
N GLY A 110 -15.26 2.01 10.99
CA GLY A 110 -16.57 1.46 11.33
C GLY A 110 -16.94 1.54 12.82
N ARG A 111 -15.97 1.84 13.69
CA ARG A 111 -16.18 2.09 15.12
C ARG A 111 -16.15 3.56 15.50
N VAL A 112 -15.33 4.36 14.80
CA VAL A 112 -15.00 5.71 15.24
C VAL A 112 -15.67 6.80 14.43
N LYS A 113 -16.12 6.56 13.19
CA LYS A 113 -16.57 7.62 12.28
C LYS A 113 -17.72 8.47 12.80
N ASP A 114 -18.56 7.91 13.65
CA ASP A 114 -19.79 8.52 14.21
C ASP A 114 -19.90 8.36 15.73
N ALA A 115 -18.80 8.00 16.41
CA ALA A 115 -18.80 7.77 17.86
C ALA A 115 -17.44 8.08 18.50
N ASN A 116 -17.50 8.70 19.70
CA ASN A 116 -16.34 8.88 20.54
C ASN A 116 -16.10 7.64 21.41
N VAL A 117 -15.16 6.79 21.00
CA VAL A 117 -14.81 5.56 21.73
C VAL A 117 -14.11 5.84 23.07
N TYR A 118 -13.62 7.06 23.32
CA TYR A 118 -13.04 7.43 24.61
C TYR A 118 -14.10 7.75 25.67
N GLU A 119 -15.29 8.17 25.25
CA GLU A 119 -16.44 8.42 26.12
C GLU A 119 -17.33 7.19 26.29
N THR A 120 -17.45 6.37 25.24
CA THR A 120 -18.39 5.24 25.20
C THR A 120 -17.77 3.90 25.62
N MET A 121 -16.44 3.79 25.68
CA MET A 121 -15.74 2.55 26.00
C MET A 121 -14.68 2.76 27.07
N THR A 122 -14.46 1.75 27.92
CA THR A 122 -13.28 1.70 28.79
C THR A 122 -12.01 1.45 27.95
N GLU A 123 -10.85 1.75 28.52
CA GLU A 123 -9.55 1.44 27.89
C GLU A 123 -9.42 -0.05 27.53
N GLU A 124 -9.82 -0.93 28.44
CA GLU A 124 -9.80 -2.38 28.22
C GLU A 124 -10.76 -2.81 27.08
N GLN A 125 -11.92 -2.17 26.95
CA GLN A 125 -12.83 -2.42 25.83
C GLN A 125 -12.24 -1.96 24.50
N ARG A 126 -11.55 -0.82 24.48
CA ARG A 126 -10.85 -0.32 23.28
C ARG A 126 -9.72 -1.26 22.89
N ASP A 127 -8.84 -1.63 23.83
CA ASP A 127 -7.75 -2.59 23.57
C ASP A 127 -8.28 -3.92 23.03
N ARG A 128 -9.32 -4.51 23.65
CA ARG A 128 -9.94 -5.74 23.13
C ARG A 128 -10.46 -5.59 21.71
N THR A 129 -11.00 -4.42 21.37
CA THR A 129 -11.52 -4.12 20.03
C THR A 129 -10.39 -4.03 19.00
N TRP A 130 -9.33 -3.27 19.29
CA TRP A 130 -8.19 -3.12 18.39
C TRP A 130 -7.39 -4.42 18.24
N ARG A 131 -7.22 -5.16 19.32
CA ARG A 131 -6.62 -6.50 19.30
C ARG A 131 -7.43 -7.48 18.45
N ALA A 132 -8.75 -7.35 18.40
CA ALA A 132 -9.57 -8.19 17.53
C ALA A 132 -9.30 -7.94 16.03
N VAL A 133 -9.06 -6.69 15.65
CA VAL A 133 -8.62 -6.33 14.29
C VAL A 133 -7.26 -6.96 14.00
N GLY A 134 -6.27 -6.78 14.89
CA GLY A 134 -4.96 -7.41 14.76
C GLY A 134 -5.01 -8.93 14.59
N ARG A 135 -5.86 -9.63 15.37
CA ARG A 135 -6.08 -11.09 15.22
C ARG A 135 -6.70 -11.49 13.88
N ASN A 136 -7.58 -10.66 13.32
CA ASN A 136 -8.11 -10.94 11.98
C ASN A 136 -7.01 -10.79 10.92
N VAL A 137 -6.15 -9.78 11.06
CA VAL A 137 -4.99 -9.61 10.17
C VAL A 137 -4.00 -10.77 10.29
N GLU A 138 -3.70 -11.23 11.52
CA GLU A 138 -2.88 -12.43 11.76
C GLU A 138 -3.43 -13.67 11.04
N LYS A 139 -4.76 -13.87 11.05
CA LYS A 139 -5.40 -14.97 10.32
C LYS A 139 -5.26 -14.83 8.80
N ILE A 140 -5.34 -13.60 8.26
CA ILE A 140 -5.16 -13.35 6.83
C ILE A 140 -3.71 -13.62 6.43
N VAL A 141 -2.75 -13.13 7.21
CA VAL A 141 -1.31 -13.38 7.01
C VAL A 141 -1.02 -14.88 7.04
N GLY A 142 -1.47 -15.58 8.07
CA GLY A 142 -1.28 -17.03 8.17
C GLY A 142 -1.93 -17.80 7.03
N PHE A 143 -3.10 -17.36 6.56
CA PHE A 143 -3.74 -17.94 5.38
C PHE A 143 -2.92 -17.77 4.11
N CYS A 144 -2.32 -16.59 3.90
CA CYS A 144 -1.46 -16.31 2.75
C CYS A 144 -0.16 -17.11 2.81
N LEU A 145 0.54 -17.11 3.95
CA LEU A 145 1.80 -17.84 4.15
C LEU A 145 1.63 -19.37 4.11
N ALA A 146 0.41 -19.88 4.35
CA ALA A 146 0.12 -21.30 4.17
C ALA A 146 0.08 -21.74 2.70
N GLN A 147 0.04 -20.80 1.75
CA GLN A 147 0.05 -21.12 0.33
C GLN A 147 1.47 -21.41 -0.15
N PRO A 148 1.74 -22.57 -0.80
CA PRO A 148 3.11 -23.01 -1.08
C PRO A 148 3.98 -22.04 -1.90
N GLN A 149 3.37 -21.19 -2.72
CA GLN A 149 4.08 -20.21 -3.54
C GLN A 149 4.39 -18.89 -2.82
N VAL A 150 3.66 -18.56 -1.75
CA VAL A 150 3.81 -17.30 -1.02
C VAL A 150 4.93 -17.45 0.02
N LYS A 151 5.97 -16.63 -0.12
CA LYS A 151 7.13 -16.59 0.78
C LYS A 151 7.05 -15.43 1.76
N HIS A 152 6.42 -14.34 1.32
CA HIS A 152 6.39 -13.09 2.07
C HIS A 152 4.99 -12.49 2.12
N VAL A 153 4.64 -11.92 3.26
CA VAL A 153 3.49 -11.02 3.41
C VAL A 153 4.01 -9.72 4.02
N VAL A 154 3.85 -8.62 3.29
CA VAL A 154 4.19 -7.28 3.75
C VAL A 154 2.90 -6.58 4.17
N ILE A 155 2.79 -6.23 5.44
CA ILE A 155 1.71 -5.38 5.94
C ILE A 155 2.11 -3.93 5.67
N GLY A 156 1.46 -3.29 4.69
CA GLY A 156 1.58 -1.86 4.46
C GLY A 156 0.74 -1.11 5.49
N GLY A 157 1.38 -0.57 6.54
CA GLY A 157 0.70 0.19 7.57
C GLY A 157 0.12 1.50 7.04
N TYR A 158 -0.88 2.04 7.74
CA TYR A 158 -1.47 3.34 7.41
C TYR A 158 -0.56 4.51 7.82
N ASP A 159 -0.88 5.69 7.30
CA ASP A 159 -0.43 6.99 7.84
C ASP A 159 -1.63 7.70 8.50
N TYR A 160 -1.44 8.88 9.08
CA TYR A 160 -2.47 9.61 9.82
C TYR A 160 -3.64 10.06 8.96
N LEU A 161 -4.85 10.04 9.51
CA LEU A 161 -6.00 10.63 8.82
C LEU A 161 -6.05 12.14 9.04
N ASN A 162 -6.86 12.82 8.22
CA ASN A 162 -7.29 14.19 8.45
C ASN A 162 -8.79 14.23 8.78
N PRO A 163 -9.19 14.03 10.06
CA PRO A 163 -10.57 13.98 10.51
C PRO A 163 -11.36 15.24 10.17
N LYS A 164 -10.71 16.41 10.20
CA LYS A 164 -11.35 17.68 9.85
C LYS A 164 -11.74 17.71 8.38
N THR A 165 -10.79 17.44 7.49
CA THR A 165 -11.06 17.37 6.04
C THR A 165 -12.07 16.26 5.72
N ALA A 166 -11.98 15.11 6.39
CA ALA A 166 -12.93 14.03 6.22
C ALA A 166 -14.35 14.43 6.64
N HIS A 167 -14.53 15.08 7.79
CA HIS A 167 -15.81 15.61 8.21
C HIS A 167 -16.38 16.59 7.18
N GLU A 168 -15.59 17.58 6.77
CA GLU A 168 -16.02 18.59 5.79
C GLU A 168 -16.41 17.97 4.44
N PHE A 169 -15.66 16.99 3.95
CA PHE A 169 -15.93 16.30 2.69
C PHE A 169 -17.17 15.42 2.76
N TYR A 170 -17.25 14.52 3.74
CA TYR A 170 -18.33 13.52 3.82
C TYR A 170 -19.68 14.15 4.18
N MET A 171 -19.69 15.27 4.93
CA MET A 171 -20.91 16.04 5.17
C MET A 171 -21.57 16.55 3.88
N LEU A 172 -20.80 16.88 2.84
CA LEU A 172 -21.35 17.27 1.53
C LEU A 172 -22.08 16.12 0.83
N THR A 173 -21.64 14.90 1.11
CA THR A 173 -22.23 13.67 0.57
C THR A 173 -23.36 13.13 1.44
N GLY A 174 -23.74 13.85 2.50
CA GLY A 174 -24.79 13.45 3.44
C GLY A 174 -24.39 12.31 4.38
N GLN A 175 -23.09 12.06 4.55
CA GLN A 175 -22.57 11.03 5.45
C GLN A 175 -22.06 11.66 6.75
N ASN A 176 -22.42 11.07 7.90
CA ASN A 176 -21.84 11.48 9.17
C ASN A 176 -20.43 10.89 9.34
N PHE A 177 -19.45 11.77 9.53
CA PHE A 177 -18.04 11.46 9.66
C PHE A 177 -17.35 12.47 10.62
N ASP A 178 -17.97 12.71 11.78
CA ASP A 178 -17.55 13.71 12.78
C ASP A 178 -16.66 13.14 13.91
N PHE A 179 -16.40 11.84 13.87
CA PHE A 179 -15.62 11.12 14.87
C PHE A 179 -16.17 11.25 16.31
N GLY A 180 -17.45 11.56 16.46
CA GLY A 180 -18.06 11.86 17.75
C GLY A 180 -17.40 13.00 18.52
N GLY A 181 -16.68 13.90 17.85
CA GLY A 181 -15.94 14.99 18.49
C GLY A 181 -14.59 14.60 19.11
N MET A 182 -14.05 13.42 18.78
CA MET A 182 -12.68 13.06 19.17
C MET A 182 -11.66 14.09 18.65
N THR A 183 -10.60 14.32 19.42
CA THR A 183 -9.47 15.12 18.97
C THR A 183 -8.69 14.40 17.86
N GLN A 184 -7.88 15.13 17.09
CA GLN A 184 -6.95 14.56 16.12
C GLN A 184 -6.13 13.42 16.73
N ARG A 185 -5.57 13.67 17.92
CA ARG A 185 -4.78 12.70 18.68
C ARG A 185 -5.57 11.43 18.99
N GLN A 186 -6.80 11.56 19.46
CA GLN A 186 -7.65 10.41 19.78
C GLN A 186 -7.97 9.56 18.54
N VAL A 187 -8.23 10.18 17.39
CA VAL A 187 -8.44 9.43 16.14
C VAL A 187 -7.16 8.71 15.73
N ASN A 188 -6.02 9.41 15.73
CA ASN A 188 -4.72 8.83 15.38
C ASN A 188 -4.35 7.68 16.33
N ASP A 189 -4.56 7.82 17.63
CA ASP A 189 -4.29 6.79 18.64
C ASP A 189 -5.08 5.50 18.38
N CYS A 190 -6.31 5.59 17.83
CA CYS A 190 -7.10 4.40 17.46
C CYS A 190 -6.43 3.60 16.33
N PHE A 191 -5.91 4.28 15.30
CA PHE A 191 -5.17 3.64 14.22
C PHE A 191 -3.83 3.10 14.71
N VAL A 192 -3.08 3.89 15.49
CA VAL A 192 -1.79 3.51 16.08
C VAL A 192 -1.93 2.26 16.95
N ALA A 193 -3.02 2.11 17.71
CA ALA A 193 -3.27 0.92 18.51
C ALA A 193 -3.43 -0.35 17.66
N VAL A 194 -4.18 -0.28 16.56
CA VAL A 194 -4.32 -1.41 15.62
C VAL A 194 -3.00 -1.74 14.93
N GLU A 195 -2.29 -0.74 14.44
CA GLU A 195 -0.99 -0.93 13.79
C GLU A 195 0.07 -1.50 14.74
N ARG A 196 0.07 -1.12 16.02
CA ARG A 196 0.95 -1.72 17.03
C ARG A 196 0.76 -3.23 17.12
N HIS A 197 -0.49 -3.70 17.16
CA HIS A 197 -0.78 -5.14 17.18
C HIS A 197 -0.35 -5.85 15.90
N LYS A 198 -0.45 -5.20 14.73
CA LYS A 198 0.04 -5.76 13.46
C LYS A 198 1.57 -5.85 13.45
N MET A 199 2.26 -4.81 13.89
CA MET A 199 3.71 -4.75 14.01
C MET A 199 4.23 -5.84 14.97
N GLU A 200 3.67 -5.94 16.17
CA GLU A 200 4.03 -6.97 17.16
C GLU A 200 3.76 -8.39 16.66
N MET A 201 2.80 -8.55 15.75
CA MET A 201 2.50 -9.84 15.11
C MET A 201 3.46 -10.17 13.99
N ALA A 202 3.82 -9.20 13.15
CA ALA A 202 4.81 -9.39 12.11
C ALA A 202 6.18 -9.78 12.70
N LEU A 203 6.62 -9.09 13.76
CA LEU A 203 7.89 -9.36 14.46
C LEU A 203 8.05 -10.81 14.97
N ARG A 204 6.95 -11.53 15.17
CA ARG A 204 6.94 -12.92 15.67
C ARG A 204 6.48 -13.94 14.63
N THR A 205 6.26 -13.52 13.39
CA THR A 205 5.73 -14.36 12.30
C THR A 205 6.75 -14.44 11.17
N GLU A 206 7.38 -15.60 11.01
CA GLU A 206 8.30 -15.83 9.89
C GLU A 206 7.61 -15.60 8.55
N GLY A 207 8.27 -14.85 7.65
CA GLY A 207 7.72 -14.47 6.35
C GLY A 207 6.75 -13.28 6.40
N CYS A 208 6.50 -12.67 7.56
CA CYS A 208 5.68 -11.47 7.68
C CYS A 208 6.55 -10.25 8.02
N GLU A 209 6.44 -9.18 7.23
CA GLU A 209 7.10 -7.90 7.48
C GLU A 209 6.05 -6.81 7.70
N TYR A 210 6.34 -5.82 8.54
CA TYR A 210 5.46 -4.68 8.78
C TYR A 210 6.14 -3.39 8.35
N VAL A 211 5.47 -2.58 7.53
CA VAL A 211 5.97 -1.29 7.06
C VAL A 211 5.22 -0.18 7.77
N HIS A 212 5.93 0.50 8.66
CA HIS A 212 5.41 1.62 9.43
C HIS A 212 5.40 2.92 8.62
N ASN A 213 4.22 3.54 8.48
CA ASN A 213 4.05 4.77 7.69
C ASN A 213 3.55 5.99 8.47
N PHE A 214 3.23 5.90 9.78
CA PHE A 214 2.76 7.08 10.52
C PHE A 214 3.78 8.20 10.55
N GLY A 215 3.33 9.38 10.13
CA GLY A 215 4.15 10.58 10.03
C GLY A 215 5.01 10.63 8.77
N LEU A 216 4.87 9.69 7.82
CA LEU A 216 5.67 9.70 6.60
C LEU A 216 5.35 10.94 5.76
N ALA A 217 4.07 11.26 5.56
CA ALA A 217 3.67 12.46 4.84
C ALA A 217 4.03 13.74 5.61
N GLN A 218 3.87 13.75 6.94
CA GLN A 218 4.27 14.88 7.77
C GLN A 218 5.77 15.17 7.65
N HIS A 219 6.61 14.14 7.77
CA HIS A 219 8.05 14.23 7.60
C HIS A 219 8.41 14.71 6.19
N HIS A 220 7.78 14.15 5.16
CA HIS A 220 8.05 14.51 3.78
C HIS A 220 7.76 15.99 3.49
N HIS A 221 6.64 16.50 3.98
CA HIS A 221 6.22 17.88 3.74
C HIS A 221 6.75 18.87 4.78
N GLY A 222 7.43 18.40 5.84
CA GLY A 222 7.87 19.25 6.95
C GLY A 222 6.71 19.91 7.68
N ALA A 223 5.59 19.20 7.81
CA ALA A 223 4.34 19.72 8.39
C ALA A 223 3.74 18.69 9.38
N PRO A 224 3.87 18.89 10.70
CA PRO A 224 4.53 20.02 11.36
C PRO A 224 6.06 20.02 11.16
N ALA A 225 6.69 21.16 11.45
CA ALA A 225 8.15 21.27 11.38
C ALA A 225 8.81 20.23 12.30
N ASP A 226 9.93 19.66 11.83
CA ASP A 226 10.71 18.65 12.55
C ASP A 226 9.95 17.34 12.87
N ALA A 227 8.82 17.07 12.20
CA ALA A 227 8.12 15.80 12.29
C ALA A 227 9.08 14.63 12.00
N PRO A 228 9.31 13.70 12.95
CA PRO A 228 10.30 12.66 12.77
C PRO A 228 9.85 11.66 11.70
N LYS A 229 10.79 11.15 10.93
CA LYS A 229 10.52 10.05 9.99
C LYS A 229 10.02 8.82 10.77
N PRO A 230 9.04 8.06 10.26
CA PRO A 230 8.66 6.79 10.86
C PRO A 230 9.88 5.86 11.01
N GLY A 231 10.00 5.21 12.18
CA GLY A 231 11.01 4.18 12.42
C GLY A 231 10.74 2.92 11.61
N GLY A 232 11.79 2.15 11.32
CA GLY A 232 11.73 0.86 10.62
C GLY A 232 12.22 -0.31 11.48
N PRO A 233 12.18 -1.55 10.97
CA PRO A 233 12.65 -2.71 11.71
C PRO A 233 14.14 -2.62 12.06
N PRO A 234 14.59 -3.26 13.17
CA PRO A 234 13.78 -4.10 14.05
C PRO A 234 13.09 -3.35 15.19
N ASP A 235 13.49 -2.10 15.48
CA ASP A 235 13.07 -1.37 16.69
C ASP A 235 11.85 -0.47 16.48
N TYR A 236 11.52 -0.16 15.23
CA TYR A 236 10.48 0.77 14.82
C TYR A 236 10.54 2.10 15.57
N THR A 237 11.70 2.58 15.98
CA THR A 237 11.80 3.81 16.77
C THR A 237 12.07 5.01 15.85
N PRO A 238 11.19 6.04 15.81
CA PRO A 238 9.99 6.23 16.62
C PRO A 238 8.74 5.49 16.08
N PHE A 239 7.86 5.07 17.01
CA PHE A 239 6.51 4.53 16.74
C PHE A 239 5.44 5.17 17.66
N PRO A 240 4.51 5.95 17.12
CA PRO A 240 4.44 6.37 15.71
C PRO A 240 5.59 7.34 15.36
N GLY A 241 5.82 7.55 14.06
CA GLY A 241 6.60 8.70 13.59
C GLY A 241 5.75 9.96 13.60
N GLY A 242 6.27 11.06 13.07
CA GLY A 242 5.57 12.33 13.02
C GLY A 242 5.12 12.85 14.40
N ASP A 243 4.08 13.66 14.39
CA ASP A 243 3.37 14.15 15.56
C ASP A 243 1.90 13.67 15.51
N PRO A 244 1.48 12.78 16.43
CA PRO A 244 0.12 12.25 16.45
C PRO A 244 -0.94 13.29 16.82
N ASP A 245 -0.58 14.47 17.30
CA ASP A 245 -1.53 15.57 17.52
C ASP A 245 -1.92 16.28 16.21
N PHE A 246 -1.27 15.95 15.09
CA PHE A 246 -1.55 16.51 13.76
C PHE A 246 -1.99 15.43 12.75
N PRO A 247 -2.77 15.79 11.71
CA PRO A 247 -3.10 14.88 10.62
C PRO A 247 -1.92 14.73 9.64
N MET A 248 -2.07 13.88 8.63
CA MET A 248 -1.33 14.09 7.39
C MET A 248 -1.67 15.50 6.84
N PRO A 249 -0.69 16.24 6.30
CA PRO A 249 -0.93 17.56 5.74
C PRO A 249 -1.83 17.48 4.50
N ASP A 250 -2.55 18.56 4.20
CA ASP A 250 -3.44 18.66 3.03
C ASP A 250 -2.72 18.33 1.69
N ALA A 251 -1.42 18.60 1.59
CA ALA A 251 -0.60 18.26 0.42
C ALA A 251 -0.43 16.75 0.20
N ALA A 252 -0.77 15.91 1.19
CA ALA A 252 -0.71 14.46 1.10
C ALA A 252 -1.91 13.85 0.34
N PHE A 253 -2.88 14.66 -0.08
CA PHE A 253 -4.12 14.23 -0.70
C PHE A 253 -4.28 14.83 -2.10
N ASP A 254 -5.01 14.13 -2.97
CA ASP A 254 -5.38 14.69 -4.28
C ASP A 254 -6.53 15.68 -4.09
N ARG A 255 -6.34 16.91 -4.59
CA ARG A 255 -7.35 17.97 -4.48
C ARG A 255 -8.61 17.58 -5.25
N VAL A 256 -9.76 17.73 -4.61
CA VAL A 256 -11.08 17.47 -5.20
C VAL A 256 -11.86 18.76 -5.28
N GLU A 257 -12.48 19.02 -6.42
CA GLU A 257 -13.36 20.18 -6.62
C GLU A 257 -14.82 19.72 -6.67
N ILE A 258 -15.65 20.30 -5.80
CA ILE A 258 -17.09 20.03 -5.73
C ILE A 258 -17.82 21.37 -5.80
N GLY A 259 -18.44 21.65 -6.95
CA GLY A 259 -19.00 22.98 -7.23
C GLY A 259 -17.91 24.05 -7.19
N ASP A 260 -18.15 25.13 -6.44
CA ASP A 260 -17.21 26.26 -6.31
C ASP A 260 -16.19 26.08 -5.16
N ARG A 261 -16.12 24.88 -4.55
CA ARG A 261 -15.24 24.60 -3.42
C ARG A 261 -14.17 23.58 -3.78
N ALA A 262 -12.96 23.85 -3.31
CA ALA A 262 -11.83 22.93 -3.38
C ALA A 262 -11.55 22.34 -2.00
N TYR A 263 -11.37 21.03 -1.97
CA TYR A 263 -11.02 20.24 -0.79
C TYR A 263 -9.65 19.62 -1.01
N ALA A 264 -8.86 19.52 0.06
CA ALA A 264 -7.59 18.80 0.07
C ALA A 264 -7.82 17.28 0.09
N GLY A 265 -8.66 16.77 -0.81
CA GLY A 265 -9.13 15.39 -0.82
C GLY A 265 -10.26 15.12 0.18
N ASP A 266 -10.42 13.84 0.55
CA ASP A 266 -11.46 13.38 1.46
C ASP A 266 -10.97 13.14 2.90
N GLY A 267 -9.72 13.53 3.18
CA GLY A 267 -9.09 13.37 4.49
C GLY A 267 -8.84 11.91 4.93
N VAL A 268 -9.13 10.93 4.07
CA VAL A 268 -8.99 9.50 4.35
C VAL A 268 -8.05 8.81 3.36
N HIS A 269 -8.12 9.12 2.06
CA HIS A 269 -7.38 8.44 1.00
C HIS A 269 -6.20 9.29 0.51
N PRO A 270 -4.95 8.86 0.76
CA PRO A 270 -3.76 9.57 0.29
C PRO A 270 -3.74 9.74 -1.23
N SER A 271 -3.01 10.76 -1.70
CA SER A 271 -2.74 10.95 -3.12
C SER A 271 -1.91 9.80 -3.71
N ALA A 272 -1.89 9.72 -5.04
CA ALA A 272 -0.97 8.82 -5.73
C ALA A 272 0.50 9.05 -5.33
N ASP A 273 0.93 10.30 -5.14
CA ASP A 273 2.30 10.63 -4.70
C ASP A 273 2.58 10.10 -3.28
N THR A 274 1.65 10.32 -2.35
CA THR A 274 1.80 9.82 -0.98
C THR A 274 1.83 8.30 -0.93
N HIS A 275 0.95 7.62 -1.68
CA HIS A 275 0.99 6.16 -1.80
C HIS A 275 2.31 5.66 -2.39
N LYS A 276 2.85 6.29 -3.45
CA LYS A 276 4.16 5.92 -3.99
C LYS A 276 5.28 6.06 -2.95
N ARG A 277 5.23 7.08 -2.07
CA ARG A 277 6.21 7.23 -0.97
C ARG A 277 6.10 6.12 0.06
N MET A 278 4.88 5.74 0.43
CA MET A 278 4.66 4.58 1.31
C MET A 278 5.18 3.29 0.68
N LEU A 279 4.97 3.11 -0.63
CA LEU A 279 5.49 1.97 -1.38
C LEU A 279 7.02 2.01 -1.47
N ARG A 280 7.62 3.19 -1.66
CA ARG A 280 9.07 3.37 -1.60
C ARG A 280 9.62 2.95 -0.23
N ASN A 281 8.95 3.33 0.85
CA ASN A 281 9.29 2.90 2.21
C ASN A 281 9.23 1.36 2.35
N ALA A 282 8.21 0.72 1.78
CA ALA A 282 8.11 -0.74 1.74
C ALA A 282 9.20 -1.39 0.86
N ILE A 283 9.57 -0.76 -0.25
CA ILE A 283 10.64 -1.23 -1.13
C ILE A 283 11.99 -1.20 -0.42
N ASP A 284 12.31 -0.09 0.25
CA ASP A 284 13.56 0.08 0.98
C ASP A 284 13.72 -0.95 2.11
N GLN A 285 12.63 -1.28 2.79
CA GLN A 285 12.63 -2.19 3.93
C GLN A 285 12.53 -3.67 3.53
N CYS A 286 11.82 -3.97 2.43
CA CYS A 286 11.44 -5.34 2.09
C CYS A 286 11.80 -5.70 0.64
N TYR A 287 11.16 -5.06 -0.34
CA TYR A 287 11.17 -5.56 -1.72
C TYR A 287 12.52 -5.45 -2.41
N ALA A 288 13.34 -4.44 -2.10
CA ALA A 288 14.68 -4.31 -2.68
C ALA A 288 15.56 -5.52 -2.37
N LYS A 289 15.40 -6.15 -1.20
CA LYS A 289 16.12 -7.37 -0.82
C LYS A 289 15.68 -8.59 -1.64
N TRP A 290 14.42 -8.65 -2.06
CA TRP A 290 13.84 -9.83 -2.72
C TRP A 290 13.87 -9.74 -4.24
N TYR A 291 13.73 -8.52 -4.76
CA TYR A 291 13.53 -8.24 -6.18
C TYR A 291 14.53 -7.25 -6.77
N GLY A 292 15.32 -6.57 -5.93
CA GLY A 292 16.42 -5.75 -6.41
C GLY A 292 17.41 -6.61 -7.19
N ALA A 293 17.94 -6.05 -8.28
CA ALA A 293 19.14 -6.63 -8.87
C ALA A 293 20.21 -6.68 -7.79
N GLU A 294 20.77 -7.87 -7.52
CA GLU A 294 22.06 -7.91 -6.82
C GLU A 294 22.96 -6.92 -7.55
N SER A 295 23.40 -5.88 -6.84
CA SER A 295 24.41 -4.94 -7.32
C SER A 295 25.48 -5.76 -8.04
N GLY A 296 25.61 -5.52 -9.36
CA GLY A 296 26.28 -6.42 -10.30
C GLY A 296 27.47 -7.18 -9.70
N GLY A 297 27.27 -8.47 -9.48
CA GLY A 297 28.35 -9.42 -9.33
C GLY A 297 28.89 -9.82 -10.69
N LYS A 298 29.67 -8.93 -11.32
CA LYS A 298 30.82 -9.25 -12.20
C LYS A 298 31.82 -8.11 -12.18
#